data_AF-A0A1G2F182-F1
#
_entry.id   AF-A0A1G2F182-F1
#
_cell.length_a   1.000
_cell.length_b   1.000
_cell.length_c   1.000
_cell.angle_alpha   90.00
_cell.angle_beta   90.00
_cell.angle_gamma   90.00
#
_symmetry.space_group_name_H-M   'P 1'
#
loop_
_entity.id
_entity.type
_entity.pdbx_description
1 polymer ?
#
loop_
_entity_poly.entity_id
_entity_poly.type
_entity_poly.pdbx_seq_one_letter_code
_entity_poly.pdbx_strand_id
1 'polypeptide(L)'
;MKKSRGFTLIELLVVIAIIGLLATIVLVSVSNSRQKAKDARRVSDLRQIALALEMYAEDNGRLYPDGGDGGAGCNDWGAATRPLTAIQQPAYISTLPIDPDMTLALCNVASPPNTCYFYESDGSDYVLRARLTRSSDRSLVSDVDGTVFGCTCTDANPYYYCLQP
;
A
#
# COMPACT_ATOMS: atom_id res chain seq x y z
N MET A 1 -13.90 35.30 -54.97
CA MET A 1 -14.92 34.55 -54.19
C MET A 1 -14.24 33.35 -53.54
N LYS A 2 -14.13 33.29 -52.20
CA LYS A 2 -13.61 32.11 -51.50
C LYS A 2 -14.74 31.08 -51.35
N LYS A 3 -14.60 29.89 -51.94
CA LYS A 3 -15.51 28.76 -51.71
C LYS A 3 -15.30 28.24 -50.29
N SER A 4 -16.30 28.40 -49.43
CA SER A 4 -16.35 27.74 -48.12
C SER A 4 -16.53 26.24 -48.34
N ARG A 5 -15.58 25.42 -47.88
CA ARG A 5 -15.72 23.96 -47.83
C ARG A 5 -16.49 23.60 -46.56
N GLY A 6 -17.65 22.96 -46.71
CA GLY A 6 -18.41 22.40 -45.59
C GLY A 6 -17.90 21.01 -45.23
N PHE A 7 -17.99 20.65 -43.95
CA PHE A 7 -17.76 19.28 -43.49
C PHE A 7 -18.87 18.35 -43.96
N THR A 8 -18.51 17.15 -44.38
CA THR A 8 -19.45 16.08 -44.68
C THR A 8 -19.82 15.31 -43.41
N LEU A 9 -21.03 14.74 -43.39
CA LEU A 9 -21.50 13.91 -42.26
C LEU A 9 -20.61 12.69 -42.03
N ILE A 10 -20.05 12.11 -43.10
CA ILE A 10 -19.17 10.95 -43.00
C ILE A 10 -17.82 11.30 -42.36
N GLU A 11 -17.27 12.48 -42.66
CA GLU A 11 -16.03 12.96 -42.02
C GLU A 11 -16.22 13.10 -40.50
N LEU A 12 -17.35 13.65 -40.06
CA LEU A 12 -17.64 13.80 -38.64
C LEU A 12 -17.91 12.44 -37.96
N LEU A 13 -18.59 11.51 -38.66
CA LEU A 13 -18.88 10.17 -38.16
C LEU A 13 -17.60 9.34 -37.94
N VAL A 14 -16.65 9.40 -38.89
CA VAL A 14 -15.38 8.68 -38.76
C VAL A 14 -14.55 9.23 -37.59
N VAL A 15 -14.57 10.54 -37.37
CA VAL A 15 -13.83 11.17 -36.27
C VAL A 15 -14.35 10.71 -34.91
N ILE A 16 -15.67 10.72 -34.68
CA ILE A 16 -16.23 10.26 -33.40
C ILE A 16 -15.99 8.75 -33.19
N ALA A 17 -15.98 7.95 -34.27
CA ALA A 17 -15.66 6.53 -34.20
C ALA A 17 -14.20 6.30 -33.74
N ILE A 18 -13.25 7.05 -34.30
CA ILE A 18 -11.83 6.96 -33.92
C ILE A 18 -11.62 7.45 -32.48
N ILE A 19 -12.24 8.57 -32.08
CA ILE A 19 -12.16 9.08 -30.70
C ILE A 19 -12.71 8.04 -29.71
N GLY A 20 -13.86 7.42 -30.03
CA GLY A 20 -14.45 6.37 -29.20
C GLY A 20 -13.53 5.17 -29.01
N LEU A 21 -12.91 4.69 -30.09
CA LEU A 21 -11.93 3.60 -30.03
C LEU A 21 -10.74 3.94 -29.14
N LEU A 22 -10.10 5.10 -29.37
CA LEU A 22 -8.93 5.52 -28.59
C LEU A 22 -9.28 5.75 -27.11
N ALA A 23 -10.45 6.31 -26.80
CA ALA A 23 -10.88 6.54 -25.43
C ALA A 23 -10.97 5.23 -24.61
N THR A 24 -11.46 4.13 -25.20
CA THR A 24 -11.57 2.84 -24.49
C THR A 24 -10.21 2.27 -24.08
N ILE A 25 -9.21 2.34 -24.96
CA ILE A 25 -7.84 1.85 -24.69
C ILE A 25 -7.21 2.66 -23.56
N VAL A 26 -7.40 3.99 -23.58
CA VAL A 26 -6.87 4.89 -22.53
C VAL A 26 -7.49 4.58 -21.17
N LEU A 27 -8.80 4.31 -21.09
CA LEU A 27 -9.47 4.02 -19.83
C LEU A 27 -8.90 2.77 -19.13
N VAL A 28 -8.67 1.68 -19.86
CA VAL A 28 -8.11 0.43 -19.31
C VAL A 28 -6.65 0.62 -18.88
N SER A 29 -5.86 1.38 -19.65
CA SER A 29 -4.47 1.68 -19.29
C SER A 29 -4.36 2.47 -17.98
N VAL A 30 -5.24 3.46 -17.81
CA VAL A 30 -5.23 4.35 -16.64
C VAL A 30 -5.66 3.63 -15.36
N SER A 31 -6.59 2.69 -15.40
CA SER A 31 -6.98 1.92 -14.19
C SER A 31 -5.82 1.07 -13.65
N ASN A 32 -5.12 0.36 -14.54
CA ASN A 32 -3.94 -0.45 -14.18
C ASN A 32 -2.80 0.43 -13.65
N SER A 33 -2.57 1.59 -14.27
CA SER A 33 -1.55 2.55 -13.81
C SER A 33 -1.84 3.08 -12.40
N ARG A 34 -3.11 3.36 -12.08
CA ARG A 34 -3.51 3.79 -10.73
C ARG A 34 -3.25 2.70 -9.69
N GLN A 35 -3.57 1.44 -9.97
CA GLN A 35 -3.29 0.34 -9.03
C GLN A 35 -1.79 0.19 -8.76
N LYS A 36 -0.97 0.22 -9.81
CA LYS A 36 0.50 0.21 -9.68
C LYS A 36 1.03 1.38 -8.84
N ALA A 37 0.47 2.58 -9.03
CA ALA A 37 0.87 3.75 -8.25
C ALA A 37 0.48 3.61 -6.76
N LYS A 38 -0.67 2.99 -6.45
CA LYS A 38 -1.08 2.70 -5.08
C LYS A 38 -0.15 1.68 -4.41
N ASP A 39 0.15 0.57 -5.08
CA ASP A 39 1.09 -0.43 -4.56
C ASP A 39 2.48 0.18 -4.32
N ALA A 40 2.99 0.98 -5.27
CA ALA A 40 4.27 1.68 -5.11
C ALA A 40 4.26 2.64 -3.90
N ARG A 41 3.14 3.33 -3.66
CA ARG A 41 2.96 4.17 -2.48
C ARG A 41 3.00 3.36 -1.19
N ARG A 42 2.30 2.21 -1.11
CA ARG A 42 2.32 1.32 0.05
C ARG A 42 3.73 0.87 0.43
N VAL A 43 4.49 0.44 -0.58
CA VAL A 43 5.88 0.03 -0.40
C VAL A 43 6.74 1.19 0.10
N SER A 44 6.57 2.38 -0.48
CA SER A 44 7.30 3.58 -0.06
C SER A 44 6.91 4.04 1.35
N ASP A 45 5.64 3.91 1.72
CA ASP A 45 5.11 4.28 3.04
C ASP A 45 5.69 3.35 4.12
N LEU A 46 5.70 2.03 3.89
CA LEU A 46 6.31 1.09 4.82
C LEU A 46 7.81 1.30 4.97
N ARG A 47 8.54 1.63 3.90
CA ARG A 47 9.97 1.93 3.99
C ARG A 47 10.26 3.20 4.80
N GLN A 48 9.39 4.22 4.71
CA GLN A 48 9.50 5.42 5.54
C GLN A 48 9.25 5.10 7.01
N ILE A 49 8.29 4.22 7.31
CA ILE A 49 8.04 3.76 8.68
C ILE A 49 9.22 2.93 9.20
N ALA A 50 9.76 2.00 8.40
CA ALA A 50 10.94 1.22 8.76
C ALA A 50 12.13 2.13 9.10
N LEU A 51 12.43 3.12 8.25
CA LEU A 51 13.49 4.09 8.54
C LEU A 51 13.27 4.84 9.86
N ALA A 52 12.03 5.25 10.15
CA ALA A 52 11.70 5.92 11.40
C ALA A 52 11.82 4.98 12.62
N LEU A 53 11.53 3.69 12.45
CA LEU A 53 11.75 2.66 13.48
C LEU A 53 13.23 2.43 13.75
N GLU A 54 14.07 2.39 12.70
CA GLU A 54 15.52 2.30 12.87
C GLU A 54 16.08 3.50 13.64
N MET A 55 15.67 4.72 13.28
CA MET A 55 16.10 5.94 13.99
C MET A 55 15.62 5.92 15.45
N TYR A 56 14.39 5.45 15.71
CA TYR A 56 13.90 5.28 17.07
C TYR A 56 14.75 4.27 17.85
N ALA A 57 15.09 3.14 17.24
CA ALA A 57 15.89 2.10 17.88
C ALA A 57 17.31 2.61 18.19
N GLU A 58 17.93 3.40 17.32
CA GLU A 58 19.22 4.03 17.58
C GLU A 58 19.22 4.85 18.88
N ASP A 59 18.15 5.60 19.14
CA ASP A 59 18.01 6.44 20.33
C ASP A 59 17.53 5.68 21.58
N ASN A 60 16.83 4.56 21.41
CA ASN A 60 16.19 3.80 22.50
C ASN A 60 16.91 2.49 22.83
N GLY A 61 18.21 2.39 22.52
CA GLY A 61 19.05 1.26 22.93
C GLY A 61 18.84 -0.01 22.09
N ARG A 62 18.57 0.17 20.79
CA ARG A 62 18.22 -0.88 19.81
C ARG A 62 16.92 -1.61 20.13
N LEU A 63 16.00 -0.91 20.79
CA LEU A 63 14.68 -1.42 21.10
C LEU A 63 13.64 -0.73 20.22
N TYR A 64 12.70 -1.52 19.72
CA TYR A 64 11.56 -1.02 18.94
C TYR A 64 10.35 -0.81 19.84
N PRO A 65 9.40 0.08 19.46
CA PRO A 65 8.19 0.27 20.23
C PRO A 65 7.37 -1.03 20.29
N ASP A 66 7.31 -1.64 21.47
CA ASP A 66 6.41 -2.76 21.74
C ASP A 66 5.10 -2.22 22.34
N GLY A 67 3.97 -2.71 21.82
CA GLY A 67 2.63 -2.37 22.29
C GLY A 67 2.25 -2.95 23.65
N GLY A 68 3.15 -3.65 24.34
CA GLY A 68 3.01 -4.04 25.77
C GLY A 68 2.01 -5.16 26.07
N ASP A 69 1.12 -5.49 25.14
CA ASP A 69 0.19 -6.60 25.27
C ASP A 69 0.80 -7.83 24.59
N GLY A 70 1.23 -8.80 25.40
CA GLY A 70 1.89 -10.02 24.93
C GLY A 70 1.08 -10.78 23.89
N GLY A 71 1.54 -10.72 22.64
CA GLY A 71 1.35 -11.75 21.63
C GLY A 71 -0.07 -11.94 21.09
N ALA A 72 -0.58 -10.97 20.34
CA ALA A 72 -1.44 -11.29 19.21
C ALA A 72 -0.65 -10.99 17.95
N GLY A 73 0.03 -12.01 17.40
CA GLY A 73 0.67 -11.90 16.09
C GLY A 73 -0.31 -11.37 15.03
N CYS A 74 0.17 -11.06 13.81
CA CYS A 74 -0.70 -10.52 12.75
C CYS A 74 -1.70 -11.56 12.14
N ASN A 75 -2.19 -12.47 12.97
CA ASN A 75 -3.10 -13.58 12.73
C ASN A 75 -4.49 -13.09 12.33
N ASP A 76 -4.94 -11.99 12.94
CA ASP A 76 -6.22 -11.37 12.68
C ASP A 76 -6.04 -9.89 12.35
N TRP A 77 -6.63 -9.47 11.24
CA TRP A 77 -6.71 -8.08 10.79
C TRP A 77 -7.61 -7.19 11.68
N GLY A 78 -7.84 -7.61 12.92
CA GLY A 78 -8.70 -6.97 13.91
C GLY A 78 -7.86 -6.24 14.94
N ALA A 79 -7.78 -4.92 14.78
CA ALA A 79 -7.39 -3.95 15.79
C ALA A 79 -5.98 -4.13 16.41
N ALA A 80 -4.98 -3.58 15.73
CA ALA A 80 -4.24 -2.44 16.25
C ALA A 80 -3.24 -1.97 15.18
N THR A 81 -3.38 -0.74 14.70
CA THR A 81 -2.18 0.08 14.62
C THR A 81 -1.64 0.12 16.05
N ARG A 82 -0.77 -0.84 16.42
CA ARG A 82 -0.01 -0.74 17.67
C ARG A 82 0.65 0.63 17.61
N PRO A 83 0.53 1.45 18.66
CA PRO A 83 0.78 2.87 18.54
C PRO A 83 2.23 3.16 18.12
N LEU A 84 2.44 3.26 16.80
CA LEU A 84 3.59 3.93 16.17
C LEU A 84 3.61 5.42 16.52
N THR A 85 2.73 5.89 17.41
CA THR A 85 2.84 7.20 18.03
C THR A 85 4.16 7.36 18.78
N ALA A 86 4.78 6.26 19.24
CA ALA A 86 6.13 6.29 19.81
C ALA A 86 7.17 6.82 18.81
N ILE A 87 7.09 6.47 17.52
CA ILE A 87 8.00 7.02 16.50
C ILE A 87 7.62 8.44 16.05
N GLN A 88 6.46 8.96 16.47
CA GLN A 88 6.10 10.36 16.23
C GLN A 88 6.75 11.32 17.24
N GLN A 89 7.33 10.82 18.35
CA GLN A 89 7.96 11.65 19.39
C GLN A 89 9.34 11.09 19.81
N PRO A 90 10.45 11.85 19.70
CA PRO A 90 10.57 13.20 19.13
C PRO A 90 10.74 13.12 17.59
N ALA A 91 9.63 13.04 16.86
CA ALA A 91 9.52 13.27 15.41
C ALA A 91 10.44 12.46 14.47
N TYR A 92 10.64 11.15 14.69
CA TYR A 92 11.26 10.28 13.68
C TYR A 92 10.42 10.21 12.39
N ILE A 93 9.11 10.40 12.52
CA ILE A 93 8.20 10.63 11.39
C ILE A 93 7.16 11.71 11.74
N SER A 94 6.92 12.64 10.82
CA SER A 94 6.04 13.80 11.06
C SER A 94 4.55 13.45 11.05
N THR A 95 4.15 12.55 10.16
CA THR A 95 2.80 11.99 10.11
C THR A 95 2.89 10.53 9.68
N LEU A 96 2.09 9.66 10.29
CA LEU A 96 2.04 8.27 9.86
C LEU A 96 1.34 8.20 8.49
N PRO A 97 1.97 7.55 7.50
CA PRO A 97 1.33 7.32 6.21
C PRO A 97 0.03 6.53 6.35
N ILE A 98 -0.91 6.82 5.46
CA ILE A 98 -2.23 6.20 5.42
C ILE A 98 -2.36 5.46 4.09
N ASP A 99 -2.86 4.23 4.12
CA ASP A 99 -3.08 3.43 2.91
C ASP A 99 -3.98 4.18 1.91
N PRO A 100 -3.64 4.22 0.61
CA PRO A 100 -4.41 4.96 -0.39
C PRO A 100 -5.83 4.41 -0.63
N ASP A 101 -6.11 3.17 -0.24
CA ASP A 101 -7.43 2.54 -0.26
C ASP A 101 -8.07 2.49 1.13
N MET A 102 -7.55 3.23 2.10
CA MET A 102 -8.16 3.32 3.42
C MET A 102 -9.54 3.97 3.32
N THR A 103 -10.57 3.14 3.46
CA THR A 103 -11.90 3.57 3.89
C THR A 103 -12.02 3.21 5.36
N LEU A 104 -12.52 4.12 6.21
CA LEU A 104 -12.58 3.95 7.68
C LEU A 104 -13.28 2.65 8.13
N ALA A 105 -14.03 2.00 7.24
CA ALA A 105 -14.70 0.72 7.47
C ALA A 105 -13.78 -0.52 7.33
N LEU A 106 -12.63 -0.42 6.63
CA LEU A 106 -11.80 -1.59 6.35
C LEU A 106 -10.76 -1.86 7.43
N CYS A 107 -10.17 -0.86 8.08
CA CYS A 107 -9.11 -1.07 9.08
C CYS A 107 -9.53 -1.77 10.39
N ASN A 108 -10.82 -1.97 10.62
CA ASN A 108 -11.37 -2.49 11.88
C ASN A 108 -12.19 -3.78 11.70
N VAL A 109 -12.18 -4.41 10.53
CA VAL A 109 -12.97 -5.63 10.30
C VAL A 109 -12.12 -6.89 10.31
N ALA A 110 -12.52 -7.86 11.15
CA ALA A 110 -12.03 -9.23 11.18
C ALA A 110 -12.45 -10.05 9.94
N SER A 111 -12.65 -9.42 8.78
CA SER A 111 -13.06 -10.06 7.54
C SER A 111 -12.25 -9.53 6.36
N PRO A 112 -11.48 -10.38 5.66
CA PRO A 112 -10.72 -9.97 4.49
C PRO A 112 -11.66 -9.61 3.31
N PRO A 113 -11.29 -8.64 2.46
CA PRO A 113 -10.01 -7.92 2.43
C PRO A 113 -9.99 -6.60 3.21
N ASN A 114 -9.07 -6.48 4.17
CA ASN A 114 -8.73 -5.21 4.82
C ASN A 114 -7.49 -4.60 4.08
N THR A 115 -7.28 -3.28 4.13
CA THR A 115 -6.29 -2.55 3.31
C THR A 115 -5.27 -1.75 4.12
N CYS A 116 -5.18 -1.94 5.44
CA CYS A 116 -4.38 -1.05 6.30
C CYS A 116 -2.96 -1.57 6.58
N TYR A 117 -2.05 -0.67 6.97
CA TYR A 117 -0.68 -1.01 7.37
C TYR A 117 -0.68 -1.69 8.74
N PHE A 118 0.14 -2.72 8.89
CA PHE A 118 0.29 -3.47 10.13
C PHE A 118 1.72 -3.34 10.65
N TYR A 119 1.86 -3.29 11.97
CA TYR A 119 3.14 -3.29 12.68
C TYR A 119 3.03 -4.20 13.91
N GLU A 120 3.95 -5.15 14.03
CA GLU A 120 4.13 -6.02 15.20
C GLU A 120 5.60 -5.97 15.64
N SER A 121 5.87 -5.99 16.95
CA SER A 121 7.22 -6.03 17.48
C SER A 121 7.24 -6.78 18.81
N ASP A 122 8.37 -7.45 19.09
CA ASP A 122 8.70 -8.05 20.39
C ASP A 122 9.66 -7.16 21.22
N GLY A 123 9.86 -5.91 20.77
CA GLY A 123 10.79 -4.95 21.34
C GLY A 123 12.23 -5.07 20.84
N SER A 124 12.64 -6.18 20.23
CA SER A 124 14.00 -6.38 19.68
C SER A 124 14.02 -6.51 18.15
N ASP A 125 12.91 -6.92 17.56
CA ASP A 125 12.67 -7.08 16.13
C ASP A 125 11.21 -6.65 15.84
N TYR A 126 10.89 -6.42 14.57
CA TYR A 126 9.55 -6.04 14.15
C TYR A 126 9.20 -6.61 12.78
N VAL A 127 7.91 -6.63 12.46
CA VAL A 127 7.41 -6.85 11.12
C VAL A 127 6.39 -5.78 10.75
N LEU A 128 6.64 -5.13 9.61
CA LEU A 128 5.69 -4.26 8.93
C LEU A 128 5.03 -5.01 7.80
N ARG A 129 3.72 -4.85 7.62
CA ARG A 129 2.98 -5.53 6.54
C ARG A 129 1.98 -4.60 5.87
N ALA A 130 1.92 -4.69 4.54
CA ALA A 130 0.88 -4.06 3.73
C ALA A 130 0.35 -5.05 2.70
N ARG A 131 -0.91 -4.88 2.29
CA ARG A 131 -1.49 -5.70 1.22
C ARG A 131 -1.35 -5.00 -0.12
N LEU A 132 -0.77 -5.71 -1.08
CA LEU A 132 -0.69 -5.27 -2.47
C LEU A 132 -1.87 -5.80 -3.27
N THR A 133 -2.18 -5.11 -4.36
CA THR A 133 -3.33 -5.48 -5.22
C THR A 133 -2.96 -6.42 -6.35
N ARG A 134 -1.67 -6.62 -6.63
CA ARG A 134 -1.18 -7.33 -7.81
C ARG A 134 -0.16 -8.42 -7.42
N SER A 135 -0.38 -9.64 -7.92
CA SER A 135 0.59 -10.75 -7.81
C SER A 135 1.90 -10.49 -8.52
N SER A 136 1.88 -9.67 -9.58
CA SER A 136 3.05 -9.40 -10.41
C SER A 136 3.85 -8.19 -9.92
N ASP A 137 3.62 -7.71 -8.70
CA ASP A 137 4.43 -6.63 -8.15
C ASP A 137 5.83 -7.17 -7.82
N ARG A 138 6.88 -6.51 -8.33
CA ARG A 138 8.26 -6.96 -8.10
C ARG A 138 8.71 -6.78 -6.65
N SER A 139 8.01 -5.93 -5.90
CA SER A 139 8.30 -5.72 -4.48
C SER A 139 8.12 -6.99 -3.65
N LEU A 140 7.18 -7.86 -4.04
CA LEU A 140 6.92 -9.18 -3.45
C LEU A 140 8.06 -10.20 -3.63
N VAL A 141 9.05 -9.91 -4.47
CA VAL A 141 10.22 -10.81 -4.63
C VAL A 141 11.34 -10.42 -3.68
N SER A 142 11.27 -9.22 -3.10
CA SER A 142 12.34 -8.58 -2.34
C SER A 142 11.98 -8.37 -0.87
N ASP A 143 10.81 -8.84 -0.47
CA ASP A 143 10.28 -8.69 0.86
C ASP A 143 10.45 -10.01 1.63
N VAL A 144 9.91 -10.04 2.84
CA VAL A 144 10.07 -11.19 3.73
C VAL A 144 8.97 -12.21 3.47
N ASP A 145 9.36 -13.45 3.18
CA ASP A 145 8.44 -14.57 2.98
C ASP A 145 8.21 -15.39 4.25
N GLY A 146 7.02 -15.98 4.36
CA GLY A 146 6.69 -16.99 5.37
C GLY A 146 5.84 -16.46 6.51
N THR A 147 6.14 -16.88 7.74
CA THR A 147 5.43 -16.44 8.94
C THR A 147 6.42 -15.82 9.92
N VAL A 148 6.22 -14.55 10.23
CA VAL A 148 7.07 -13.75 11.11
C VAL A 148 6.21 -13.22 12.25
N PHE A 149 6.52 -13.51 13.52
CA PHE A 149 5.70 -13.08 14.67
C PHE A 149 4.19 -13.39 14.53
N GLY A 150 3.83 -14.53 13.92
CA GLY A 150 2.44 -14.91 13.62
C GLY A 150 1.84 -14.22 12.38
N CYS A 151 2.57 -13.30 11.77
CA CYS A 151 2.20 -12.57 10.57
C CYS A 151 2.54 -13.39 9.34
N THR A 152 1.52 -13.79 8.58
CA THR A 152 1.73 -14.39 7.26
C THR A 152 2.15 -13.31 6.27
N CYS A 153 3.28 -13.54 5.61
CA CYS A 153 3.84 -12.76 4.52
C CYS A 153 3.92 -13.68 3.31
N THR A 154 2.90 -13.58 2.46
CA THR A 154 2.69 -14.52 1.36
C THR A 154 2.50 -13.78 0.05
N ASP A 155 3.19 -14.28 -0.96
CA ASP A 155 3.02 -13.91 -2.36
C ASP A 155 1.78 -14.53 -2.99
N ALA A 156 1.11 -15.43 -2.28
CA ALA A 156 -0.19 -15.95 -2.70
C ALA A 156 -1.30 -14.99 -2.28
N ASN A 157 -2.39 -14.94 -3.05
CA ASN A 157 -3.54 -14.12 -2.67
C ASN A 157 -4.06 -14.52 -1.28
N PRO A 158 -4.15 -13.58 -0.31
CA PRO A 158 -3.89 -12.14 -0.40
C PRO A 158 -2.39 -11.74 -0.39
N TYR A 159 -1.93 -11.04 -1.44
CA TYR A 159 -0.54 -10.61 -1.63
C TYR A 159 -0.07 -9.66 -0.50
N TYR A 160 0.81 -10.15 0.38
CA TYR A 160 1.32 -9.40 1.51
C TYR A 160 2.78 -9.05 1.31
N TYR A 161 3.06 -7.75 1.29
CA TYR A 161 4.40 -7.22 1.32
C TYR A 161 4.85 -7.00 2.76
N CYS A 162 5.94 -7.63 3.17
CA CYS A 162 6.46 -7.57 4.54
C CYS A 162 7.89 -7.03 4.66
N LEU A 163 8.15 -6.22 5.68
CA LEU A 163 9.49 -5.74 6.01
C LEU A 163 9.86 -6.12 7.44
N GLN A 164 11.13 -6.48 7.62
CA GLN A 164 11.80 -6.66 8.90
C GLN A 164 13.06 -5.78 8.93
N PRO A 165 13.58 -5.44 10.13
CA PRO A 165 14.86 -4.75 10.30
C PRO A 165 16.06 -5.48 9.69
#